data_AF-X0TWV5-F1
#
_entry.id   AF-X0TWV5-F1
#
_cell.length_a   1.000
_cell.length_b   1.000
_cell.length_c   1.000
_cell.angle_alpha   90.00
_cell.angle_beta   90.00
_cell.angle_gamma   90.00
#
_symmetry.space_group_name_H-M   'P 1'
#
loop_
_entity.id
_entity.type
_entity.pdbx_description
1 polymer ?
#
loop_
_entity_poly.entity_id
_entity_poly.type
_entity_poly.pdbx_seq_one_letter_code
_entity_poly.pdbx_strand_id
1 'polypeptide(L)'
;MKRLGMRARRPMLVGAFVLVFAGGIVVGLALPSCGRRPAAKGPARAPAATVPDVAPPLATYPWATAIERPGLPNFHKVSDSLYRGAQPTAEGFRELK
;
A
#
# COMPACT_ATOMS: atom_id res chain seq x y z
N MET A 1 -45.95 -35.93 33.48
CA MET A 1 -46.10 -34.90 34.54
C MET A 1 -44.71 -34.63 35.13
N LYS A 2 -44.00 -33.61 34.63
CA LYS A 2 -43.83 -32.27 35.24
C LYS A 2 -42.97 -32.26 36.53
N ARG A 3 -41.68 -31.94 36.33
CA ARG A 3 -40.84 -30.94 37.02
C ARG A 3 -39.43 -31.47 37.34
N LEU A 4 -38.53 -31.36 36.35
CA LEU A 4 -37.08 -31.39 36.57
C LEU A 4 -36.68 -30.05 37.20
N GLY A 5 -36.45 -30.07 38.51
CA GLY A 5 -36.07 -28.90 39.29
C GLY A 5 -34.62 -28.47 39.02
N MET A 6 -34.46 -27.40 38.24
CA MET A 6 -33.28 -26.53 38.24
C MET A 6 -33.06 -25.91 39.63
N ARG A 7 -31.85 -26.04 40.18
CA ARG A 7 -31.12 -25.15 41.13
C ARG A 7 -29.89 -25.93 41.59
N ALA A 8 -28.65 -25.44 41.64
CA ALA A 8 -28.10 -24.11 41.45
C ALA A 8 -26.63 -24.29 41.03
N ARG A 9 -26.25 -23.80 39.85
CA ARG A 9 -24.84 -23.58 39.53
C ARG A 9 -24.49 -22.22 40.10
N ARG A 10 -23.64 -22.19 41.14
CA ARG A 10 -23.11 -20.96 41.73
C ARG A 10 -22.16 -20.30 40.72
N PRO A 11 -22.44 -19.11 40.16
CA PRO A 11 -21.42 -18.32 39.50
C PRO A 11 -20.88 -17.33 40.53
N MET A 12 -19.94 -17.78 41.37
CA MET A 12 -19.23 -16.88 42.27
C MET A 12 -17.87 -16.55 41.64
N LEU A 13 -17.87 -15.69 40.62
CA LEU A 13 -16.72 -14.86 40.24
C LEU A 13 -17.13 -13.82 39.18
N VAL A 14 -18.07 -12.93 39.51
CA VAL A 14 -18.25 -11.65 38.80
C VAL A 14 -18.21 -10.57 39.86
N GLY A 15 -16.99 -10.23 40.28
CA GLY A 15 -16.76 -9.36 41.42
C GLY A 15 -15.42 -8.65 41.32
N ALA A 16 -15.23 -7.88 40.24
CA ALA A 16 -14.19 -6.87 40.15
C ALA A 16 -14.51 -5.92 38.98
N PHE A 17 -15.66 -5.23 39.04
CA PHE A 17 -16.02 -4.21 38.03
C PHE A 17 -16.38 -2.84 38.62
N VAL A 18 -16.13 -2.58 39.90
CA VAL A 18 -16.42 -1.26 40.50
C VAL A 18 -15.43 -0.94 41.62
N LEU A 19 -14.31 -0.31 41.25
CA LEU A 19 -13.35 0.49 42.04
C LEU A 19 -12.12 0.57 41.12
N VAL A 20 -11.92 1.61 40.32
CA VAL A 20 -11.50 2.95 40.73
C VAL A 20 -11.87 3.94 39.60
N PHE A 21 -13.00 4.63 39.72
CA PHE A 21 -13.28 5.88 39.00
C PHE A 21 -13.08 7.03 40.00
N ALA A 22 -11.83 7.41 40.26
CA ALA A 22 -11.50 8.64 40.98
C ALA A 22 -10.01 8.99 40.75
N GLY A 23 -9.76 10.04 39.96
CA GLY A 23 -8.43 10.53 39.59
C GLY A 23 -8.03 9.98 38.22
N GLY A 24 -8.18 10.74 37.13
CA GLY A 24 -7.33 11.89 36.88
C GLY A 24 -5.89 11.37 36.83
N ILE A 25 -5.32 11.01 35.68
CA ILE A 25 -4.89 11.94 34.64
C ILE A 25 -4.85 11.14 33.33
N VAL A 26 -5.57 11.61 32.32
CA VAL A 26 -5.31 11.24 30.92
C VAL A 26 -3.95 11.84 30.60
N VAL A 27 -2.87 11.08 30.79
CA VAL A 27 -1.58 11.39 30.16
C VAL A 27 -1.77 11.03 28.70
N GLY A 28 -2.46 11.91 27.99
CA GLY A 28 -2.36 12.02 26.56
C GLY A 28 -0.91 12.39 26.29
N LEU A 29 -0.07 11.36 26.11
CA LEU A 29 1.22 11.51 25.47
C LEU A 29 0.87 12.03 24.08
N ALA A 30 0.86 13.36 24.00
CA ALA A 30 0.90 14.13 22.79
C ALA A 30 2.12 13.60 22.03
N LEU A 31 1.87 12.64 21.15
CA LEU A 31 2.72 12.48 19.99
C LEU A 31 2.81 13.90 19.44
N PRO A 32 4.03 14.46 19.30
CA PRO A 32 4.17 15.71 18.60
C PRO A 32 3.49 15.44 17.27
N SER A 33 2.39 16.16 17.05
CA SER A 33 1.81 16.34 15.74
C SER A 33 3.01 16.75 14.89
N CYS A 34 3.59 15.79 14.19
CA CYS A 34 4.60 16.02 13.18
C CYS A 34 3.87 16.91 12.21
N GLY A 35 4.10 18.21 12.41
CA GLY A 35 3.31 19.28 11.85
C GLY A 35 3.08 18.96 10.39
N ARG A 36 1.80 19.02 10.01
CA ARG A 36 1.39 19.24 8.64
C ARG A 36 2.33 20.30 8.08
N ARG A 37 3.34 19.87 7.31
CA ARG A 37 4.31 20.81 6.74
C ARG A 37 3.46 21.80 5.95
N PRO A 38 3.58 23.12 6.18
CA PRO A 38 3.03 24.06 5.23
C PRO A 38 3.62 23.66 3.88
N ALA A 39 2.78 23.56 2.87
CA ALA A 39 3.21 23.34 1.50
C ALA A 39 4.24 24.44 1.20
N ALA A 40 5.52 24.10 1.32
CA ALA A 40 6.57 24.93 0.78
C ALA A 40 6.17 25.11 -0.67
N LYS A 41 5.82 26.34 -1.05
CA LYS A 41 5.74 26.75 -2.46
C LYS A 41 7.00 26.15 -3.08
N GLY A 42 6.83 25.12 -3.91
CA GLY A 42 7.97 24.51 -4.59
C GLY A 42 8.78 25.62 -5.25
N PRO A 43 10.10 25.45 -5.44
CA PRO A 43 10.89 26.43 -6.16
C PRO A 43 10.13 26.81 -7.42
N ALA A 44 10.01 28.12 -7.66
CA ALA A 44 9.37 28.66 -8.85
C ALA A 44 9.85 27.82 -10.03
N ARG A 45 8.89 27.15 -10.70
CA ARG A 45 9.15 26.28 -11.83
C ARG A 45 10.17 26.99 -12.72
N ALA A 46 11.38 26.44 -12.80
CA ALA A 46 12.37 26.93 -13.75
C ALA A 46 11.68 27.07 -15.11
N PRO A 47 11.94 28.15 -15.88
CA PRO A 47 11.37 28.26 -17.22
C PRO A 47 11.68 26.94 -17.91
N ALA A 48 10.63 26.29 -18.42
CA ALA A 48 10.75 25.02 -19.09
C ALA A 48 11.91 25.16 -20.06
N ALA A 49 13.00 24.42 -19.81
CA ALA A 49 14.11 24.37 -20.73
C ALA A 49 13.47 24.09 -22.08
N THR A 50 13.64 25.02 -23.03
CA THR A 50 13.11 24.89 -24.37
C THR A 50 13.81 23.68 -24.95
N VAL A 51 13.19 22.51 -24.80
CA VAL A 51 13.58 21.32 -25.54
C VAL A 51 13.46 21.76 -27.00
N PRO A 52 14.53 21.69 -27.80
CA PRO A 52 14.40 21.99 -29.22
C PRO A 52 13.25 21.14 -29.75
N ASP A 53 12.27 21.79 -30.37
CA ASP A 53 11.09 21.19 -31.00
C ASP A 53 11.52 20.47 -32.30
N VAL A 54 12.49 19.59 -32.16
CA VAL A 54 12.93 18.65 -33.16
C VAL A 54 12.74 17.29 -32.51
N ALA A 55 11.48 16.99 -32.17
CA ALA A 55 11.11 15.61 -31.93
C ALA A 55 11.44 14.85 -33.22
N PRO A 56 12.31 13.83 -33.20
CA PRO A 56 12.44 12.96 -34.35
C PRO A 56 11.04 12.46 -34.73
N PRO A 57 10.70 12.33 -36.02
CA PRO A 57 9.39 11.86 -36.42
C PRO A 57 9.07 10.59 -35.62
N LEU A 58 7.93 10.58 -34.92
CA LEU A 58 7.51 9.57 -33.93
C LEU A 58 7.44 8.13 -34.47
N ALA A 59 7.88 7.89 -35.70
CA ALA A 59 7.69 6.69 -36.50
C ALA A 59 8.99 5.96 -36.89
N THR A 60 10.19 6.44 -36.52
CA THR A 60 11.44 5.76 -36.96
C THR A 60 12.02 4.78 -35.96
N TYR A 61 11.49 4.71 -34.73
CA TYR A 61 11.89 3.68 -33.77
C TYR A 61 10.86 2.56 -33.78
N PRO A 62 11.28 1.29 -34.01
CA PRO A 62 10.37 0.16 -33.84
C PRO A 62 9.83 0.16 -32.40
N TRP A 63 8.52 0.01 -32.27
CA TRP A 63 7.90 -0.19 -30.96
C TRP A 63 8.37 -1.49 -30.30
N ALA A 64 7.97 -1.70 -29.04
CA ALA A 64 8.39 -2.85 -28.27
C ALA A 64 7.90 -4.19 -28.88
N THR A 65 8.78 -5.19 -28.94
CA THR A 65 8.47 -6.53 -29.46
C THR A 65 7.76 -7.36 -28.39
N ALA A 66 6.60 -7.94 -28.70
CA ALA A 66 5.87 -8.81 -27.80
C ALA A 66 6.58 -10.16 -27.59
N ILE A 67 6.56 -10.67 -26.36
CA ILE A 67 7.15 -11.95 -25.97
C ILE A 67 6.13 -12.71 -25.12
N GLU A 68 5.76 -13.91 -25.53
CA GLU A 68 4.84 -14.77 -24.78
C GLU A 68 5.60 -15.78 -23.94
N ARG A 69 5.38 -15.75 -22.62
CA ARG A 69 5.95 -16.70 -21.65
C ARG A 69 4.97 -16.99 -20.51
N PRO A 70 4.98 -18.21 -19.94
CA PRO A 70 4.13 -18.54 -18.79
C PRO A 70 4.34 -17.57 -17.63
N GLY A 71 3.25 -17.09 -17.04
CA GLY A 71 3.30 -16.20 -15.88
C GLY A 71 3.85 -14.79 -16.14
N LEU A 72 4.12 -14.41 -17.39
CA LEU A 72 4.60 -13.08 -17.80
C LEU A 72 3.57 -12.37 -18.70
N PRO A 73 2.45 -11.87 -18.14
CA PRO A 73 1.44 -11.16 -18.91
C PRO A 73 1.97 -9.82 -19.47
N ASN A 74 1.54 -9.47 -20.68
CA ASN A 74 1.90 -8.22 -21.35
C ASN A 74 3.43 -7.98 -21.42
N PHE A 75 4.23 -9.01 -21.69
CA PHE A 75 5.69 -8.92 -21.67
C PHE A 75 6.25 -8.48 -23.04
N HIS A 76 7.04 -7.41 -23.06
CA HIS A 76 7.62 -6.86 -24.28
C HIS A 76 9.09 -6.43 -24.09
N LYS A 77 9.90 -6.59 -25.14
CA LYS A 77 11.27 -6.07 -25.23
C LYS A 77 11.26 -4.69 -25.89
N VAL A 78 11.80 -3.68 -25.21
CA VAL A 78 11.90 -2.30 -25.71
C VAL A 78 13.27 -2.04 -26.32
N SER A 79 14.32 -2.56 -25.69
CA SER A 79 15.71 -2.54 -26.17
C SER A 79 16.44 -3.78 -25.65
N ASP A 80 17.74 -3.92 -25.94
CA ASP A 80 18.53 -5.07 -25.46
C ASP A 80 18.62 -5.18 -23.94
N SER A 81 18.52 -4.06 -23.21
CA SER A 81 18.61 -4.02 -21.75
C SER A 81 17.32 -3.56 -21.06
N LEU A 82 16.23 -3.36 -21.80
CA LEU A 82 14.98 -2.84 -21.26
C LEU A 82 13.78 -3.67 -21.71
N TYR A 83 13.05 -4.15 -20.71
CA TYR A 83 11.81 -4.89 -20.87
C TYR A 83 10.70 -4.16 -20.11
N ARG A 84 9.46 -4.36 -20.55
CA ARG A 84 8.25 -3.88 -19.86
C ARG A 84 7.23 -5.00 -19.79
N GLY A 85 6.36 -4.95 -18.79
CA GLY A 85 5.15 -5.76 -18.78
C GLY A 85 4.31 -5.60 -17.54
N ALA A 86 3.32 -6.47 -17.37
CA ALA A 86 2.51 -6.52 -16.17
C ALA A 86 3.23 -7.30 -15.04
N GLN A 87 2.66 -7.27 -13.84
CA GLN A 87 3.20 -7.95 -12.67
C GLN A 87 3.35 -9.46 -12.94
N PRO A 88 4.57 -10.03 -12.81
CA PRO A 88 4.78 -11.46 -12.95
C PRO A 88 4.04 -12.27 -11.89
N THR A 89 3.64 -13.49 -12.25
CA THR A 89 3.21 -14.51 -11.28
C THR A 89 4.42 -15.19 -10.64
N ALA A 90 4.20 -16.05 -9.64
CA ALA A 90 5.27 -16.85 -9.03
C ALA A 90 6.01 -17.74 -10.05
N GLU A 91 5.29 -18.27 -11.05
CA GLU A 91 5.88 -18.99 -12.18
C GLU A 91 6.68 -18.04 -13.08
N GLY A 92 6.13 -16.86 -13.39
CA GLY A 92 6.80 -15.85 -14.21
C GLY A 92 8.14 -15.38 -13.63
N PHE A 93 8.26 -15.27 -12.30
CA PHE A 93 9.55 -14.97 -11.67
C PHE A 93 10.63 -16.03 -11.92
N ARG A 94 10.26 -17.30 -12.11
CA ARG A 94 11.23 -18.37 -12.43
C ARG A 94 11.73 -18.29 -13.88
N GLU A 95 10.92 -17.69 -14.74
CA GLU A 95 11.24 -17.44 -16.15
C GLU A 95 12.19 -16.24 -16.32
N LEU A 96 12.15 -15.27 -15.41
CA LEU A 96 13.05 -14.11 -15.40
C LEU A 96 14.40 -14.49 -14.77
N LYS A 97 15.39 -14.77 -15.61
CA LYS A 97 16.78 -15.05 -15.21
C LYS A 97 17.74 -14.18 -16.01
#